data_AF-A0AA39K6C4-F1
#
_entry.id   AF-A0AA39K6C4-F1
#
_cell.length_a   1.000
_cell.length_b   1.000
_cell.length_c   1.000
_cell.angle_alpha   90.00
_cell.angle_beta   90.00
_cell.angle_gamma   90.00
#
_symmetry.space_group_name_H-M   'P 1'
#
loop_
_entity.id
_entity.type
_entity.pdbx_description
1 polymer ?
#
loop_
_entity_poly.entity_id
_entity_poly.type
_entity_poly.pdbx_seq_one_letter_code
_entity_poly.pdbx_strand_id
1 'polypeptide(L)'
;MGTISGSKTIFESLDDIRNAGFDDLSQYITHFVDADRVPSTYISTLSPDQQIICYHLFLLAYLVTCGREAPREMQLRAALASYERRDSAVIAGTGSGKTLIIALLILSDHPSNGVTITISPLKRLQLTQARDFVMKYKINTIAINDDTSRNQSFWDVR
;
A
#
# COMPACT_ATOMS: atom_id res chain seq x y z
N MET A 1 27.91 4.33 -27.84
CA MET A 1 26.50 3.93 -28.00
C MET A 1 26.06 3.30 -26.70
N GLY A 2 25.37 4.06 -25.84
CA GLY A 2 24.92 3.58 -24.54
C GLY A 2 23.77 2.59 -24.73
N THR A 3 23.99 1.36 -24.29
CA THR A 3 22.98 0.30 -24.24
C THR A 3 21.87 0.70 -23.29
N ILE A 4 20.63 0.60 -23.77
CA ILE A 4 19.38 0.89 -23.06
C ILE A 4 19.32 0.01 -21.80
N SER A 5 19.22 0.66 -20.64
CA SER A 5 19.03 0.02 -19.33
C SER A 5 17.74 -0.81 -19.34
N GLY A 6 17.79 -2.03 -18.81
CA GLY A 6 16.63 -2.92 -18.72
C GLY A 6 15.46 -2.29 -17.97
N SER A 7 14.23 -2.71 -18.28
CA SER A 7 13.03 -2.23 -17.61
C SER A 7 13.08 -2.55 -16.11
N LYS A 8 12.97 -1.53 -15.25
CA LYS A 8 12.91 -1.71 -13.79
C LYS A 8 11.75 -2.65 -13.41
N THR A 9 11.99 -3.51 -12.42
CA THR A 9 10.93 -4.34 -11.82
C THR A 9 10.00 -3.47 -10.98
N ILE A 10 8.79 -3.95 -10.72
CA ILE A 10 7.84 -3.24 -9.84
C ILE A 10 8.42 -3.03 -8.44
N PHE A 11 9.20 -3.99 -7.91
CA PHE A 11 9.78 -3.88 -6.57
C PHE A 11 10.86 -2.81 -6.49
N GLU A 12 11.69 -2.68 -7.54
CA GLU A 12 12.65 -1.58 -7.65
C GLU A 12 11.94 -0.23 -7.74
N SER A 13 10.86 -0.13 -8.51
CA SER A 13 10.06 1.11 -8.58
C SER A 13 9.41 1.47 -7.25
N LEU A 14 8.92 0.48 -6.48
CA LEU A 14 8.38 0.73 -5.14
C LEU A 14 9.47 1.21 -4.18
N ASP A 15 10.69 0.68 -4.29
CA ASP A 15 11.82 1.11 -3.47
C ASP A 15 12.28 2.53 -3.83
N ASP A 16 12.31 2.89 -5.12
CA ASP A 16 12.57 4.26 -5.56
C ASP A 16 11.59 5.24 -4.89
N ILE A 17 10.29 4.89 -4.84
CA ILE A 17 9.28 5.75 -4.21
C ILE A 17 9.46 5.86 -2.69
N ARG A 18 9.80 4.76 -1.99
CA ARG A 18 10.05 4.81 -0.53
C ARG A 18 11.22 5.70 -0.16
N ASN A 19 12.19 5.86 -1.06
CA ASN A 19 13.39 6.64 -0.83
C ASN A 19 13.34 8.04 -1.47
N ALA A 20 12.29 8.35 -2.25
CA ALA A 20 12.16 9.61 -2.97
C ALA A 20 11.85 10.79 -2.03
N GLY A 21 12.47 11.93 -2.33
CA GLY A 21 12.18 13.22 -1.68
C GLY A 21 10.93 13.90 -2.24
N PHE A 22 10.53 15.01 -1.62
CA PHE A 22 9.32 15.74 -2.00
C PHE A 22 9.25 16.11 -3.49
N ASP A 23 10.34 16.65 -4.05
CA ASP A 23 10.38 17.12 -5.44
C ASP A 23 10.16 15.98 -6.43
N ASP A 24 10.83 14.84 -6.22
CA ASP A 24 10.67 13.64 -7.04
C ASP A 24 9.23 13.12 -6.98
N LEU A 25 8.67 13.01 -5.77
CA LEU A 25 7.29 12.54 -5.57
C LEU A 25 6.27 13.46 -6.23
N SER A 26 6.45 14.78 -6.08
CA SER A 26 5.61 15.79 -6.71
C SER A 26 5.68 15.70 -8.24
N GLN A 27 6.87 15.46 -8.79
CA GLN A 27 7.07 15.22 -10.21
C GLN A 27 6.36 13.93 -10.67
N TYR A 28 6.47 12.84 -9.92
CA TYR A 28 5.76 11.59 -10.22
C TYR A 28 4.24 11.79 -10.24
N ILE A 29 3.69 12.46 -9.23
CA ILE A 29 2.26 12.77 -9.15
C ILE A 29 1.83 13.59 -10.38
N THR A 30 2.54 14.69 -10.66
CA THR A 30 2.18 15.62 -11.74
C THR A 30 2.29 14.97 -13.12
N HIS A 31 3.22 14.03 -13.31
CA HIS A 31 3.47 13.41 -14.61
C HIS A 31 2.58 12.20 -14.89
N PHE A 32 2.25 11.39 -13.87
CA PHE A 32 1.61 10.08 -14.05
C PHE A 32 0.17 9.97 -13.52
N VAL A 33 -0.31 10.98 -12.79
CA VAL A 33 -1.61 10.92 -12.11
C VAL A 33 -2.46 12.09 -12.54
N ASP A 34 -3.69 11.81 -12.98
CA ASP A 34 -4.67 12.84 -13.26
C ASP A 34 -4.96 13.66 -11.98
N ALA A 35 -4.92 14.98 -12.10
CA ALA A 35 -4.98 15.89 -10.95
C ALA A 35 -6.26 15.76 -10.13
N ASP A 36 -7.37 15.32 -10.74
CA ASP A 36 -8.67 15.09 -10.09
C ASP A 36 -8.71 13.82 -9.21
N ARG A 37 -7.75 12.91 -9.41
CA ARG A 37 -7.63 11.68 -8.62
C ARG A 37 -6.80 11.86 -7.36
N VAL A 38 -6.03 12.94 -7.27
CA VAL A 38 -5.19 13.27 -6.11
C VAL A 38 -6.01 14.09 -5.12
N PRO A 39 -6.08 13.71 -3.83
CA PRO A 39 -6.78 14.49 -2.81
C PRO A 39 -5.97 15.72 -2.38
N SER A 40 -5.60 16.58 -3.34
CA SER A 40 -4.68 17.71 -3.18
C SER A 40 -5.17 18.72 -2.15
N THR A 41 -6.49 18.94 -2.06
CA THR A 41 -7.10 19.82 -1.04
C THR A 41 -6.83 19.33 0.38
N TYR A 42 -6.82 18.02 0.61
CA TYR A 42 -6.48 17.46 1.91
C TYR A 42 -4.98 17.52 2.15
N ILE A 43 -4.18 17.06 1.19
CA ILE A 43 -2.72 16.99 1.34
C ILE A 43 -2.13 18.37 1.62
N SER A 44 -2.60 19.43 0.97
CA SER A 44 -2.10 20.80 1.19
C SER A 44 -2.35 21.36 2.59
N THR A 45 -3.26 20.77 3.38
CA THR A 45 -3.51 21.17 4.78
C THR A 45 -2.51 20.57 5.78
N LEU A 46 -1.71 19.60 5.34
CA LEU A 46 -0.80 18.84 6.19
C LEU A 46 0.56 19.54 6.33
N SER A 47 1.33 19.17 7.37
CA SER A 47 2.72 19.61 7.48
C SER A 47 3.57 19.07 6.32
N PRO A 48 4.71 19.71 5.98
CA PRO A 48 5.57 19.24 4.89
C PRO A 48 5.96 17.76 5.01
N ASP A 49 6.31 17.29 6.21
CA ASP A 49 6.66 15.88 6.45
C ASP A 49 5.47 14.95 6.19
N GLN A 50 4.27 15.34 6.61
CA GLN A 50 3.04 14.59 6.38
C GLN A 50 2.63 14.56 4.90
N GLN A 51 2.93 15.63 4.15
CA GLN A 51 2.70 15.66 2.70
C GLN A 51 3.57 14.64 1.98
N ILE A 52 4.86 14.55 2.34
CA ILE A 52 5.79 13.55 1.80
C ILE A 52 5.25 12.14 2.07
N ILE A 53 4.86 11.85 3.31
CA ILE A 53 4.28 10.55 3.68
C ILE A 53 3.02 10.26 2.87
N CYS A 54 2.13 11.24 2.70
CA CYS A 54 0.92 11.03 1.89
C CYS A 54 1.22 10.75 0.42
N TYR A 55 2.23 11.41 -0.16
CA TYR A 55 2.64 11.12 -1.54
C TYR A 55 3.29 9.74 -1.68
N HIS A 56 4.10 9.30 -0.71
CA HIS A 56 4.60 7.92 -0.65
C HIS A 56 3.43 6.93 -0.67
N LEU A 57 2.52 7.06 0.30
CA LEU A 57 1.33 6.19 0.41
C LEU A 57 0.52 6.19 -0.89
N PHE A 58 0.27 7.37 -1.46
CA PHE A 58 -0.47 7.51 -2.72
C PHE A 58 0.21 6.76 -3.87
N LEU A 59 1.49 7.05 -4.13
CA LEU A 59 2.22 6.53 -5.27
C LEU A 59 2.48 5.02 -5.15
N LEU A 60 2.75 4.51 -3.94
CA LEU A 60 2.94 3.08 -3.72
C LEU A 60 1.70 2.27 -4.12
N ALA A 61 0.51 2.70 -3.68
CA ALA A 61 -0.74 2.06 -4.08
C ALA A 61 -1.03 2.25 -5.58
N TYR A 62 -0.80 3.44 -6.11
CA TYR A 62 -1.05 3.74 -7.52
C TYR A 62 -0.18 2.86 -8.43
N LEU A 63 1.12 2.79 -8.18
CA LEU A 63 2.06 2.02 -8.99
C LEU A 63 1.81 0.52 -8.88
N VAL A 64 1.67 -0.02 -7.66
CA VAL A 64 1.50 -1.47 -7.48
C VAL A 64 0.21 -1.99 -8.13
N THR A 65 -0.81 -1.14 -8.22
CA THR A 65 -2.08 -1.46 -8.87
C THR A 65 -2.12 -1.10 -10.36
N CYS A 66 -1.01 -0.59 -10.92
CA CYS A 66 -0.90 -0.10 -12.30
C CYS A 66 -1.94 1.00 -12.60
N GLY A 67 -2.05 1.99 -11.70
CA GLY A 67 -2.94 3.14 -11.81
C GLY A 67 -4.42 2.88 -11.55
N ARG A 68 -4.80 1.64 -11.21
CA ARG A 68 -6.21 1.26 -10.98
C ARG A 68 -6.76 1.82 -9.68
N GLU A 69 -5.93 2.00 -8.65
CA GLU A 69 -6.36 2.59 -7.38
C GLU A 69 -5.61 3.88 -7.08
N ALA A 70 -6.37 4.94 -6.81
CA ALA A 70 -5.88 6.19 -6.26
C ALA A 70 -6.44 6.32 -4.83
N PRO A 71 -5.58 6.36 -3.78
CA PRO A 71 -6.05 6.53 -2.41
C PRO A 71 -6.87 7.81 -2.22
N ARG A 72 -8.02 7.66 -1.57
CA ARG A 72 -8.93 8.76 -1.21
C ARG A 72 -8.47 9.39 0.11
N GLU A 73 -8.93 10.62 0.36
CA GLU A 73 -8.64 11.37 1.59
C GLU A 73 -8.81 10.52 2.87
N MET A 74 -9.96 9.86 3.04
CA MET A 74 -10.22 9.06 4.24
C MET A 74 -9.18 7.95 4.44
N GLN A 75 -8.72 7.34 3.36
CA GLN A 75 -7.73 6.26 3.40
C GLN A 75 -6.35 6.81 3.75
N LEU A 76 -5.94 7.93 3.15
CA LEU A 76 -4.68 8.60 3.48
C LEU A 76 -4.68 9.13 4.91
N ARG A 77 -5.78 9.70 5.39
CA ARG A 77 -5.92 10.19 6.77
C ARG A 77 -5.76 9.05 7.79
N ALA A 78 -6.41 7.92 7.54
CA ALA A 78 -6.28 6.75 8.40
C ALA A 78 -4.87 6.15 8.35
N ALA A 79 -4.30 6.00 7.14
CA ALA A 79 -2.96 5.46 6.97
C ALA A 79 -1.89 6.37 7.60
N LEU A 80 -1.98 7.69 7.42
CA LEU A 80 -1.06 8.65 8.05
C LEU A 80 -1.10 8.56 9.58
N ALA A 81 -2.30 8.47 10.17
CA ALA A 81 -2.43 8.32 11.62
C ALA A 81 -1.74 7.04 12.13
N SER A 82 -1.93 5.92 11.44
CA SER A 82 -1.27 4.66 11.80
C SER A 82 0.24 4.69 11.53
N TYR A 83 0.70 5.35 10.46
CA TYR A 83 2.13 5.55 10.15
C TYR A 83 2.84 6.32 11.27
N GLU A 84 2.18 7.33 11.82
CA GLU A 84 2.63 8.09 13.00
C GLU A 84 2.48 7.34 14.32
N ARG A 85 2.24 6.03 14.27
CA ARG A 85 2.08 5.14 15.44
C ARG A 85 0.93 5.53 16.36
N ARG A 86 -0.15 6.08 15.79
CA ARG A 86 -1.39 6.37 16.52
C ARG A 86 -2.42 5.28 16.28
N ASP A 87 -2.96 4.74 17.37
CA ASP A 87 -4.09 3.83 17.30
C ASP A 87 -5.29 4.51 16.64
N SER A 88 -5.90 3.83 15.67
CA SER A 88 -6.90 4.42 14.78
C SER A 88 -8.11 3.50 14.63
N ALA A 89 -9.31 4.07 14.79
CA ALA A 89 -10.57 3.38 14.53
C ALA A 89 -11.22 3.98 13.27
N VAL A 90 -11.34 3.18 12.20
CA VAL A 90 -11.91 3.63 10.91
C VAL A 90 -13.36 3.17 10.78
N ILE A 91 -14.29 4.12 10.92
CA ILE A 91 -15.73 3.87 10.77
C ILE A 91 -16.15 4.30 9.36
N ALA A 92 -16.43 3.33 8.49
CA ALA A 92 -16.87 3.59 7.12
C ALA A 92 -17.70 2.42 6.58
N GLY A 93 -18.62 2.73 5.66
CA GLY A 93 -19.48 1.74 5.02
C GLY A 93 -18.73 0.65 4.24
N THR A 94 -19.44 -0.42 3.87
CA THR A 94 -18.90 -1.44 2.96
C THR A 94 -18.54 -0.82 1.61
N GLY A 95 -17.44 -1.26 0.99
CA GLY A 95 -16.97 -0.68 -0.28
C GLY A 95 -16.22 0.64 -0.14
N SER A 96 -16.06 1.19 1.07
CA SER A 96 -15.29 2.42 1.29
C SER A 96 -13.78 2.26 1.07
N GLY A 97 -13.30 1.04 0.86
CA GLY A 97 -11.89 0.74 0.59
C GLY A 97 -11.01 0.62 1.84
N LYS A 98 -11.56 0.15 2.97
CA LYS A 98 -10.79 -0.07 4.21
C LYS A 98 -9.58 -0.98 4.03
N THR A 99 -9.68 -2.01 3.18
CA THR A 99 -8.56 -2.92 2.88
C THR A 99 -7.34 -2.20 2.32
N LEU A 100 -7.55 -1.15 1.52
CA LEU A 100 -6.44 -0.38 0.97
C LEU A 100 -5.62 0.32 2.06
N ILE A 101 -6.23 0.73 3.18
CA ILE A 101 -5.51 1.35 4.31
C ILE A 101 -4.47 0.37 4.86
N ILE A 102 -4.83 -0.90 5.00
CA ILE A 102 -3.92 -1.96 5.47
C ILE A 102 -2.79 -2.17 4.44
N ALA A 103 -3.13 -2.24 3.14
CA ALA A 103 -2.14 -2.41 2.08
C ALA A 103 -1.15 -1.23 2.05
N LEU A 104 -1.63 0.00 2.23
CA LEU A 104 -0.81 1.22 2.27
C LEU A 104 0.27 1.13 3.35
N LEU A 105 -0.11 0.73 4.56
CA LEU A 105 0.82 0.59 5.70
C LEU A 105 1.89 -0.47 5.43
N ILE A 106 1.49 -1.62 4.87
CA ILE A 106 2.43 -2.69 4.52
C ILE A 106 3.38 -2.24 3.40
N LEU A 107 2.86 -1.53 2.39
CA LEU A 107 3.66 -1.06 1.26
C LEU A 107 4.63 0.04 1.67
N SER A 108 4.26 0.92 2.62
CA SER A 108 5.13 1.99 3.12
C SER A 108 6.32 1.47 3.91
N ASP A 109 6.18 0.30 4.54
CA ASP A 109 7.31 -0.33 5.22
C ASP A 109 8.25 -1.02 4.23
N HIS A 110 9.53 -1.07 4.61
CA HIS A 110 10.50 -1.89 3.89
C HIS A 110 10.18 -3.37 4.12
N PRO A 111 10.25 -4.25 3.10
CA PRO A 111 9.89 -5.67 3.24
C PRO A 111 10.64 -6.43 4.35
N SER A 112 11.79 -5.92 4.80
CA SER A 112 12.58 -6.49 5.90
C SER A 112 12.11 -6.10 7.30
N ASN A 113 11.15 -5.17 7.44
CA ASN A 113 10.83 -4.52 8.72
C ASN A 113 9.86 -5.31 9.61
N GLY A 114 9.33 -6.44 9.14
CA GLY A 114 8.54 -7.33 9.98
C GLY A 114 7.35 -7.97 9.27
N VAL A 115 6.34 -8.33 10.06
CA VAL A 115 5.11 -8.99 9.60
C VAL A 115 3.91 -8.20 10.11
N THR A 116 2.94 -7.96 9.22
CA THR A 116 1.63 -7.41 9.60
C THR A 116 0.63 -8.53 9.81
N ILE A 117 -0.08 -8.51 10.94
CA ILE A 117 -1.14 -9.47 11.26
C ILE A 117 -2.49 -8.79 11.10
N THR A 118 -3.31 -9.31 10.19
CA THR A 118 -4.70 -8.88 10.02
C THR A 118 -5.65 -9.94 10.55
N ILE A 119 -6.50 -9.56 11.50
CA ILE A 119 -7.50 -10.45 12.10
C ILE A 119 -8.84 -10.23 11.41
N SER A 120 -9.46 -11.31 10.93
CA SER A 120 -10.76 -11.28 10.27
C SER A 120 -11.70 -12.31 10.90
N PRO A 121 -12.94 -11.93 11.26
CA PRO A 121 -13.87 -12.84 11.93
C PRO A 121 -14.48 -13.90 10.99
N LEU A 122 -14.33 -13.73 9.66
CA LEU A 122 -14.96 -14.60 8.67
C LEU A 122 -13.91 -15.20 7.74
N LYS A 123 -13.83 -16.55 7.69
CA LYS A 123 -12.91 -17.29 6.81
C LYS A 123 -12.98 -16.83 5.34
N ARG A 124 -14.19 -16.66 4.80
CA ARG A 124 -14.37 -16.19 3.41
C ARG A 124 -13.78 -14.79 3.19
N LEU A 125 -13.99 -13.87 4.14
CA LEU A 125 -13.43 -12.52 4.06
C LEU A 125 -11.90 -12.55 4.14
N GLN A 126 -11.35 -13.35 5.05
CA GLN A 126 -9.91 -13.56 5.19
C GLN A 126 -9.27 -14.06 3.89
N LEU A 127 -9.86 -15.09 3.26
CA LEU A 127 -9.35 -15.66 2.01
C LEU A 127 -9.40 -14.65 0.85
N THR A 128 -10.49 -13.87 0.74
CA THR A 128 -10.58 -12.79 -0.25
C THR A 128 -9.51 -11.73 -0.02
N GLN A 129 -9.32 -11.28 1.22
CA GLN A 129 -8.30 -10.28 1.55
C GLN A 129 -6.88 -10.80 1.23
N ALA A 130 -6.55 -12.03 1.64
CA ALA A 130 -5.24 -12.63 1.35
C ALA A 130 -4.98 -12.73 -0.17
N ARG A 131 -5.99 -13.14 -0.94
CA ARG A 131 -5.90 -13.17 -2.41
C ARG A 131 -5.68 -11.77 -2.99
N ASP A 132 -6.39 -10.76 -2.50
CA ASP A 132 -6.22 -9.38 -2.96
C ASP A 132 -4.82 -8.85 -2.64
N PHE A 133 -4.30 -9.10 -1.43
CA PHE A 133 -2.93 -8.72 -1.05
C PHE A 133 -1.88 -9.31 -2.02
N VAL A 134 -1.97 -10.60 -2.33
CA VAL A 134 -1.04 -11.25 -3.26
C VAL A 134 -1.22 -10.75 -4.70
N MET A 135 -2.46 -10.79 -5.21
CA MET A 135 -2.69 -10.60 -6.64
C MET A 135 -2.66 -9.13 -7.05
N LYS A 136 -3.24 -8.25 -6.22
CA LYS A 136 -3.45 -6.84 -6.52
C LYS A 136 -2.33 -5.96 -5.96
N TYR A 137 -1.93 -6.21 -4.72
CA TYR A 137 -0.92 -5.37 -4.04
C TYR A 137 0.48 -5.97 -4.04
N LYS A 138 0.66 -7.19 -4.59
CA LYS A 138 1.96 -7.89 -4.66
C LYS A 138 2.62 -8.07 -3.29
N ILE A 139 1.80 -8.14 -2.24
CA ILE A 139 2.24 -8.39 -0.86
C ILE A 139 2.16 -9.90 -0.64
N ASN A 140 3.28 -10.50 -0.22
CA ASN A 140 3.27 -11.91 0.18
C ASN A 140 2.39 -12.08 1.43
N THR A 141 1.34 -12.89 1.32
CA THR A 141 0.32 -13.02 2.37
C THR A 141 -0.23 -14.43 2.41
N ILE A 142 -0.41 -14.95 3.62
CA ILE A 142 -1.03 -16.25 3.87
C ILE A 142 -2.23 -16.10 4.79
N ALA A 143 -3.33 -16.79 4.49
CA ALA A 143 -4.47 -16.91 5.37
C ALA A 143 -4.29 -18.13 6.28
N ILE A 144 -4.35 -17.90 7.60
CA ILE A 144 -4.22 -18.95 8.61
C ILE A 144 -5.58 -19.11 9.30
N ASN A 145 -6.16 -20.30 9.23
CA ASN A 145 -7.43 -20.67 9.86
C ASN A 145 -7.46 -22.20 10.13
N ASP A 146 -8.63 -22.73 10.50
CA ASP A 146 -8.88 -24.14 10.81
C ASP A 146 -8.63 -25.10 9.64
N ASP A 147 -8.66 -24.62 8.38
CA ASP A 147 -8.33 -25.45 7.20
C ASP A 147 -6.82 -25.43 6.87
N THR A 148 -6.00 -24.64 7.57
CA THR A 148 -4.57 -24.53 7.28
C THR A 148 -3.84 -25.83 7.62
N SER A 149 -3.13 -26.38 6.64
CA SER A 149 -2.36 -27.61 6.83
C SER A 149 -1.28 -27.45 7.90
N ARG A 150 -1.12 -28.49 8.72
CA ARG A 150 -0.07 -28.57 9.76
C ARG A 150 1.24 -29.15 9.22
N ASN A 151 1.26 -29.61 7.97
CA ASN A 151 2.43 -30.27 7.40
C ASN A 151 3.51 -29.24 7.05
N GLN A 152 4.79 -29.57 7.34
CA GLN A 152 5.93 -28.69 7.08
C GLN A 152 6.01 -28.26 5.61
N SER A 153 5.69 -29.16 4.68
CA SER A 153 5.69 -28.88 3.23
C SER A 153 4.74 -27.76 2.80
N PHE A 154 3.68 -27.48 3.57
CA PHE A 154 2.80 -26.33 3.32
C PHE A 154 3.51 -25.00 3.62
N TRP A 155 4.39 -24.99 4.62
CA TRP A 155 5.12 -23.82 5.09
C TRP A 155 6.45 -23.60 4.36
N ASP A 156 6.94 -24.61 3.64
CA ASP A 156 8.21 -24.57 2.91
C ASP A 156 8.10 -23.90 1.53
N VAL A 157 6.89 -23.62 1.04
CA VAL A 157 6.69 -23.00 -0.29
C VAL A 157 6.97 -21.49 -0.19
N ARG A 158 8.09 -21.06 -0.76
CA ARG A 158 8.42 -19.67 -1.08
C ARG A 158 8.66 -19.51 -2.57
#